data_AF-A0AAW5ZH31-F1
#
_entry.id   AF-A0AAW5ZH31-F1
#
_cell.length_a   1.000
_cell.length_b   1.000
_cell.length_c   1.000
_cell.angle_alpha   90.00
_cell.angle_beta   90.00
_cell.angle_gamma   90.00
#
_symmetry.space_group_name_H-M   'P 1'
#
loop_
_entity.id
_entity.type
_entity.pdbx_description
1 polymer ?
#
loop_
_entity_poly.entity_id
_entity_poly.type
_entity_poly.pdbx_seq_one_letter_code
_entity_poly.pdbx_strand_id
1 'polypeptide(L)'
;MTINTVGYKSINEQRKRINVNRYDIIARDSRVLHAREIQRMESERRHATLVTFVIEKQAAITDLAIDMFCKLIGSTRRRAEISQKERRLKAAEVFDVVAQDHIRLG
;
A
#
# COMPACT_ATOMS: atom_id res chain seq x y z
N MET A 1 -10.16 7.84 17.96
CA MET A 1 -8.81 7.46 17.49
C MET A 1 -8.34 8.54 16.53
N THR A 2 -7.77 9.61 17.07
CA THR A 2 -7.36 10.78 16.29
C THR A 2 -5.98 10.50 15.73
N ILE A 3 -5.91 10.14 14.45
CA ILE A 3 -4.64 9.96 13.75
C ILE A 3 -3.90 11.31 13.83
N ASN A 4 -2.68 11.27 14.35
CA ASN A 4 -1.86 12.40 14.75
C ASN A 4 -1.48 13.25 13.52
N THR A 5 -2.39 14.11 13.04
CA THR A 5 -2.23 14.95 11.84
C THR A 5 -1.14 16.02 11.99
N VAL A 6 -0.70 16.29 13.23
CA VAL A 6 0.40 17.22 13.53
C VAL A 6 1.74 16.72 12.98
N GLY A 7 1.98 15.40 12.99
CA GLY A 7 3.21 14.80 12.46
C GLY A 7 3.33 14.89 10.94
N TYR A 8 2.22 14.71 10.21
CA TYR A 8 2.20 14.73 8.75
C TYR A 8 2.45 16.12 8.15
N LYS A 9 2.02 17.19 8.83
CA LYS A 9 2.27 18.58 8.41
C LYS A 9 3.76 18.96 8.54
N SER A 10 4.39 18.53 9.63
CA SER A 10 5.80 18.80 9.94
C SER A 10 6.78 18.23 8.90
N ILE A 11 6.51 17.04 8.38
CA ILE A 11 7.45 16.33 7.49
C ILE A 11 7.56 16.99 6.10
N ASN A 12 6.43 17.40 5.51
CA ASN A 12 6.45 18.12 4.24
C ASN A 12 7.11 19.50 4.36
N GLU A 13 6.94 20.17 5.51
CA GLU A 13 7.66 21.41 5.82
C GLU A 13 9.16 21.17 6.00
N GLN A 14 9.56 20.06 6.64
CA GLN A 14 10.97 19.66 6.74
C GLN A 14 11.59 19.35 5.39
N ARG A 15 10.87 18.68 4.48
CA ARG A 15 11.32 18.41 3.12
C ARG A 15 11.61 19.71 2.36
N LYS A 16 10.76 20.73 2.51
CA LYS A 16 10.95 22.06 1.87
C LYS A 16 12.20 22.80 2.39
N ARG A 17 12.68 22.49 3.59
CA ARG A 17 13.88 23.10 4.18
C ARG A 17 15.19 22.52 3.62
N ILE A 18 15.15 21.33 3.04
CA ILE A 18 16.32 20.72 2.40
C ILE A 18 16.30 21.11 0.93
N ASN A 19 17.37 21.75 0.44
CA ASN A 19 17.52 22.02 -0.99
C ASN A 19 17.42 20.72 -1.78
N VAL A 20 16.61 20.70 -2.86
CA VAL A 20 16.28 19.51 -3.66
C VAL A 20 17.54 18.75 -4.13
N ASN A 21 18.57 19.46 -4.58
CA ASN A 21 19.81 18.83 -5.05
C ASN A 21 20.61 18.17 -3.92
N ARG A 22 20.50 18.69 -2.69
CA ARG A 22 21.15 18.09 -1.51
C ARG A 22 20.32 16.94 -0.94
N TYR A 23 19.00 16.98 -1.11
CA TYR A 23 18.10 15.93 -0.65
C TYR A 23 18.44 14.59 -1.30
N ASP A 24 18.62 14.54 -2.62
CA ASP A 24 18.87 13.28 -3.34
C ASP A 24 20.19 12.61 -2.93
N ILE A 25 21.23 13.42 -2.69
CA ILE A 25 22.53 12.94 -2.22
C ILE A 25 22.39 12.36 -0.81
N ILE A 26 21.77 13.11 0.11
CA ILE A 26 21.55 12.66 1.49
C ILE A 26 20.63 11.44 1.53
N ALA A 27 19.62 11.37 0.65
CA ALA A 27 18.69 10.25 0.58
C ALA A 27 19.42 8.98 0.15
N ARG A 28 20.28 9.04 -0.87
CA ARG A 28 21.12 7.91 -1.27
C ARG A 28 22.03 7.45 -0.14
N ASP A 29 22.74 8.37 0.50
CA ASP A 29 23.65 8.04 1.60
C ASP A 29 22.89 7.40 2.77
N SER A 30 21.74 7.97 3.14
CA SER A 30 20.92 7.52 4.27
C SER A 30 20.40 6.08 4.14
N ARG A 31 20.31 5.55 2.91
CA ARG A 31 19.86 4.17 2.67
C ARG A 31 20.94 3.14 2.96
N VAL A 32 22.21 3.53 2.90
CA VAL A 32 23.36 2.61 2.98
C VAL A 32 24.10 2.76 4.32
N LEU A 33 24.03 3.93 4.95
CA LEU A 33 24.72 4.22 6.21
C LEU A 33 24.24 3.34 7.38
N HIS A 34 25.20 2.80 8.12
CA HIS A 34 24.91 2.11 9.37
C HIS A 34 24.65 3.11 10.52
N ALA A 35 23.86 2.69 11.51
CA ALA A 35 23.50 3.52 12.67
C ALA A 35 24.74 4.11 13.40
N ARG A 36 25.84 3.34 13.46
CA ARG A 36 27.11 3.77 14.06
C ARG A 36 27.74 4.94 13.30
N GLU A 37 27.63 4.97 11.98
CA GLU A 37 28.18 6.02 11.13
C GLU A 37 27.35 7.29 11.24
N ILE A 38 26.03 7.16 11.29
CA ILE A 38 25.10 8.26 11.52
C ILE A 38 25.38 8.91 12.89
N GLN A 39 25.64 8.11 13.93
CA GLN A 39 25.93 8.62 15.27
C GLN A 39 27.23 9.43 15.36
N ARG A 40 28.17 9.23 14.41
CA ARG A 40 29.44 9.96 14.33
C ARG A 40 29.34 11.28 13.56
N MET A 41 28.22 11.56 12.90
CA MET A 41 28.01 12.80 12.16
C MET A 41 27.78 14.00 13.09
N GLU A 42 28.17 15.18 12.63
CA GLU A 42 27.77 16.45 13.24
C GLU A 42 26.25 16.55 13.40
N SER A 43 25.79 17.21 14.47
CA SER A 43 24.38 17.23 14.87
C SER A 43 23.43 17.63 13.73
N GLU A 44 23.76 18.69 12.99
CA GLU A 44 22.95 19.17 11.87
C GLU A 44 22.89 18.17 10.72
N ARG A 45 24.03 17.57 10.35
CA ARG A 45 24.09 16.56 9.28
C ARG A 45 23.38 15.28 9.68
N ARG A 46 23.50 14.88 10.94
CA ARG A 46 22.78 13.75 11.52
C ARG A 46 21.27 13.96 11.45
N HIS A 47 20.79 15.14 11.85
CA HIS A 47 19.37 15.47 11.79
C HIS A 47 18.85 15.45 10.34
N ALA A 48 19.58 16.06 9.40
CA ALA A 48 19.21 16.03 7.98
C ALA A 48 19.15 14.59 7.43
N THR A 49 20.14 13.75 7.73
CA THR A 49 20.17 12.35 7.30
C THR A 49 19.00 11.55 7.89
N LEU A 50 18.69 11.72 9.18
CA LEU A 50 17.60 11.01 9.83
C LEU A 50 16.22 11.44 9.31
N VAL A 51 16.01 12.74 9.10
CA VAL A 51 14.75 13.28 8.54
C VAL A 51 14.55 12.74 7.12
N THR A 52 15.58 12.80 6.28
CA THR A 52 15.52 12.26 4.93
C THR A 52 15.24 10.75 4.94
N PHE A 53 15.91 9.99 5.81
CA PHE A 53 15.65 8.56 5.96
C PHE A 53 14.18 8.25 6.29
N VAL A 54 13.60 8.97 7.27
CA VAL A 54 12.20 8.77 7.66
C VAL A 54 11.24 9.11 6.52
N ILE A 55 11.49 10.20 5.77
CA ILE A 55 10.69 10.56 4.60
C ILE A 55 10.71 9.45 3.56
N GLU A 56 11.88 8.95 3.22
CA GLU A 56 12.06 7.88 2.23
C GLU A 56 11.37 6.58 2.66
N LYS A 57 11.49 6.20 3.94
CA LYS A 57 10.83 5.00 4.47
C LYS A 57 9.31 5.17 4.53
N GLN A 58 8.82 6.34 4.90
CA GLN A 58 7.38 6.61 4.90
C GLN A 58 6.79 6.50 3.49
N ALA A 59 7.46 7.06 2.48
CA ALA A 59 7.04 6.94 1.09
C ALA A 59 7.00 5.46 0.65
N ALA A 60 8.09 4.71 0.86
CA ALA A 60 8.16 3.31 0.47
C ALA A 60 7.11 2.42 1.16
N ILE A 61 6.86 2.63 2.46
CA ILE A 61 5.82 1.88 3.19
C ILE A 61 4.43 2.23 2.66
N THR A 62 4.20 3.50 2.32
CA THR A 62 2.92 3.95 1.78
C THR A 62 2.66 3.34 0.40
N ASP A 63 3.67 3.34 -0.48
CA ASP A 63 3.57 2.71 -1.80
C ASP A 63 3.30 1.21 -1.70
N LEU A 64 4.01 0.52 -0.79
CA LEU A 64 3.80 -0.90 -0.55
C LEU A 64 2.39 -1.18 0.00
N ALA A 65 1.90 -0.35 0.93
CA ALA A 65 0.56 -0.48 1.46
C ALA A 65 -0.50 -0.32 0.36
N ILE A 66 -0.34 0.67 -0.52
CA ILE A 66 -1.25 0.89 -1.66
C ILE A 66 -1.25 -0.33 -2.58
N ASP A 67 -0.08 -0.86 -2.94
CA ASP A 67 0.04 -2.05 -3.79
C ASP A 67 -0.66 -3.28 -3.16
N MET A 68 -0.45 -3.50 -1.86
CA MET A 68 -1.15 -4.57 -1.13
C MET A 68 -2.67 -4.39 -1.16
N PHE A 69 -3.17 -3.17 -0.94
CA PHE A 69 -4.60 -2.89 -1.01
C PHE A 69 -5.17 -3.15 -2.41
N CYS A 70 -4.48 -2.71 -3.46
CA CYS A 70 -4.88 -2.99 -4.84
C CYS A 70 -5.00 -4.50 -5.11
N LYS A 71 -4.03 -5.29 -4.65
CA LYS A 71 -4.05 -6.76 -4.78
C LYS A 71 -5.18 -7.40 -3.99
N LEU A 72 -5.45 -6.93 -2.77
CA LEU A 72 -6.53 -7.44 -1.93
C LEU A 72 -7.92 -7.14 -2.52
N ILE A 73 -8.13 -5.91 -2.99
CA ILE A 73 -9.39 -5.52 -3.65
C ILE A 73 -9.57 -6.34 -4.93
N GLY A 74 -8.53 -6.43 -5.77
CA GLY A 74 -8.58 -7.19 -7.01
C GLY A 74 -8.89 -8.67 -6.81
N SER A 75 -8.21 -9.32 -5.85
CA SER A 75 -8.45 -10.73 -5.53
C SER A 75 -9.82 -10.97 -4.90
N THR A 76 -10.29 -10.07 -4.05
CA THR A 76 -11.62 -10.16 -3.42
C THR A 76 -12.73 -10.00 -4.45
N ARG A 77 -12.62 -9.03 -5.37
CA ARG A 77 -13.54 -8.89 -6.50
C ARG A 77 -13.56 -10.15 -7.35
N ARG A 78 -12.39 -10.67 -7.71
CA ARG A 78 -12.30 -11.89 -8.53
C ARG A 78 -12.96 -13.10 -7.86
N ARG A 79 -12.75 -13.27 -6.55
CA ARG A 79 -13.42 -14.32 -5.76
C ARG A 79 -14.95 -14.15 -5.75
N ALA A 80 -15.44 -12.91 -5.60
CA ALA A 80 -16.87 -12.63 -5.63
C ALA A 80 -17.50 -12.96 -7.01
N GLU A 81 -16.83 -12.59 -8.11
CA GLU A 81 -17.29 -12.89 -9.47
C GLU A 81 -17.34 -14.40 -9.72
N ILE A 82 -16.32 -15.14 -9.30
CA ILE A 82 -16.30 -16.61 -9.40
C ILE A 82 -17.46 -17.20 -8.59
N SER A 83 -17.63 -16.79 -7.33
CA SER A 83 -18.72 -17.28 -6.48
C SER A 83 -20.10 -16.95 -7.05
N GLN A 84 -20.28 -15.76 -7.63
CA GLN A 84 -21.53 -15.40 -8.29
C GLN A 84 -21.79 -16.27 -9.52
N LYS A 85 -20.76 -16.52 -10.33
CA LYS A 85 -20.87 -17.40 -11.51
C LYS A 85 -21.24 -18.82 -11.09
N GLU A 86 -20.58 -19.38 -10.08
CA GLU A 86 -20.89 -20.70 -9.54
C GLU A 86 -22.33 -20.80 -9.03
N ARG A 87 -22.81 -19.79 -8.29
CA ARG A 87 -24.21 -19.76 -7.81
C ARG A 87 -25.21 -19.73 -8.97
N ARG A 88 -24.92 -18.97 -10.03
CA ARG A 88 -25.78 -18.91 -11.23
C ARG A 88 -25.79 -20.23 -11.99
N LEU A 89 -24.65 -20.91 -12.13
CA LEU A 89 -24.57 -22.22 -12.76
C LEU A 89 -25.40 -23.25 -11.99
N LYS A 90 -25.27 -23.31 -10.67
CA LYS A 90 -26.09 -24.19 -9.82
C LYS A 90 -27.58 -23.90 -9.96
N ALA A 91 -27.98 -22.63 -10.01
CA ALA A 91 -29.38 -22.28 -10.24
C ALA A 91 -29.87 -22.73 -11.62
N ALA A 92 -29.03 -22.61 -12.66
CA ALA A 92 -29.37 -23.06 -14.01
C ALA A 92 -29.54 -24.59 -14.08
N GLU A 93 -28.68 -25.36 -13.41
CA GLU A 93 -28.83 -26.82 -13.29
C GLU A 93 -30.18 -27.21 -12.67
N VAL A 94 -30.60 -26.51 -11.61
CA VAL A 94 -31.92 -26.74 -11.00
C VAL A 94 -33.06 -26.43 -11.98
N PHE A 95 -32.96 -25.33 -12.73
CA PHE A 95 -33.98 -25.00 -13.73
C PHE A 95 -34.04 -26.02 -14.88
N ASP A 96 -32.90 -26.59 -15.28
CA ASP A 96 -32.87 -27.63 -16.33
C ASP A 96 -33.58 -28.91 -15.87
N VAL A 97 -33.37 -29.33 -14.62
CA VAL A 97 -34.09 -30.47 -14.03
C VAL A 97 -35.61 -30.19 -14.00
N VAL A 98 -36.02 -29.02 -13.53
CA VAL A 98 -37.45 -28.64 -13.49
C VAL A 98 -38.05 -28.60 -14.90
N ALA A 99 -37.32 -28.09 -15.89
CA ALA A 99 -37.76 -28.09 -17.28
C ALA A 99 -37.92 -29.51 -17.84
N GLN A 100 -36.99 -30.42 -17.55
CA GLN A 100 -37.09 -31.82 -17.94
C GLN A 100 -38.27 -32.52 -17.29
N ASP A 101 -38.55 -32.25 -16.01
CA ASP A 101 -39.70 -32.82 -15.31
C ASP A 101 -41.02 -32.29 -15.87
N HIS A 102 -41.11 -31.00 -16.21
CA HIS A 102 -42.28 -30.46 -16.93
C HIS A 102 -42.48 -31.13 -18.30
N ILE A 103 -41.43 -31.33 -19.09
CA ILE A 103 -41.53 -32.03 -20.38
C ILE A 103 -42.03 -33.48 -20.21
N ARG A 104 -41.67 -34.15 -19.11
CA ARG A 104 -42.14 -35.52 -18.82
C ARG A 104 -43.60 -35.57 -18.33
N LEU A 105 -44.05 -34.53 -17.64
CA LEU A 105 -45.39 -34.48 -17.03
C LEU A 105 -46.46 -33.87 -17.96
N GLY A 106 -46.07 -33.13 -19.01
CA GLY A 106 -46.97 -32.51 -19.99
C GLY A 106 -47.22 -31.04 -19.70
#